data_AF-A0A8D0G5N0-F1
#
_entry.id   AF-A0A8D0G5N0-F1
#
_cell.length_a   1.000
_cell.length_b   1.000
_cell.length_c   1.000
_cell.angle_alpha   90.00
_cell.angle_beta   90.00
_cell.angle_gamma   90.00
#
_symmetry.space_group_name_H-M   'P 1'
#
loop_
_entity.id
_entity.type
_entity.pdbx_description
1 polymer ?
#
loop_
_entity_poly.entity_id
_entity_poly.type
_entity_poly.pdbx_seq_one_letter_code
_entity_poly.pdbx_strand_id
1 'polypeptide(L)'
;MASDEGKLFIGGLSFDTNEQNLEQLFSPYGDIAEVIVVKDRETQRSRGFGFITYRRPEDAKDAMRAMNGEVSVLFVFCITL
;
A
#
# COMPACT_ATOMS: atom_id res chain seq x y z
N MET A 1 14.81 -8.01 -16.25
CA MET A 1 14.53 -6.74 -15.55
C MET A 1 13.10 -6.84 -15.07
N ALA A 2 12.90 -7.26 -13.81
CA ALA A 2 11.58 -7.30 -13.20
C ALA A 2 11.24 -5.86 -12.81
N SER A 3 10.45 -5.19 -13.65
CA SER A 3 9.87 -3.90 -13.31
C SER A 3 8.98 -4.10 -12.08
N ASP A 4 9.47 -3.70 -10.91
CA ASP A 4 8.69 -3.57 -9.66
C ASP A 4 7.67 -2.39 -9.77
N GLU A 5 7.18 -2.08 -10.98
CA GLU A 5 6.32 -0.94 -11.30
C GLU A 5 4.88 -1.11 -10.77
N GLY A 6 4.53 -2.29 -10.26
CA GLY A 6 3.22 -2.59 -9.68
C GLY A 6 3.19 -2.55 -8.15
N LYS A 7 4.31 -2.31 -7.47
CA LYS A 7 4.39 -2.39 -6.01
C LYS A 7 4.30 -1.01 -5.36
N LEU A 8 3.30 -0.84 -4.50
CA LEU A 8 3.09 0.34 -3.68
C LEU A 8 3.44 0.05 -2.23
N PHE A 9 4.15 0.99 -1.61
CA PHE A 9 4.38 1.01 -0.17
C PHE A 9 3.38 1.97 0.48
N ILE A 10 2.75 1.51 1.55
CA ILE A 10 1.78 2.28 2.31
C ILE A 10 2.27 2.35 3.75
N GLY A 11 2.72 3.53 4.18
CA GLY A 11 3.09 3.81 5.58
C GLY A 11 2.05 4.70 6.27
N GLY A 12 2.11 4.82 7.59
CA GLY A 12 1.21 5.70 8.36
C GLY A 12 -0.18 5.13 8.64
N LEU A 13 -0.38 3.83 8.49
CA LEU A 13 -1.64 3.18 8.79
C LEU A 13 -1.89 3.11 10.31
N SER A 14 -3.13 3.38 10.73
CA SER A 14 -3.54 3.15 12.12
C SER A 14 -3.41 1.68 12.50
N PHE A 15 -3.27 1.42 13.81
CA PHE A 15 -3.08 0.06 14.33
C PHE A 15 -4.23 -0.88 13.98
N ASP A 16 -5.44 -0.35 13.81
CA ASP A 16 -6.65 -1.06 13.39
C ASP A 16 -6.74 -1.37 11.88
N THR A 17 -5.89 -0.77 11.05
CA THR A 17 -5.96 -0.98 9.61
C THR A 17 -5.36 -2.33 9.23
N ASN A 18 -6.17 -3.17 8.58
CA ASN A 18 -5.81 -4.51 8.11
C ASN A 18 -5.69 -4.58 6.59
N GLU A 19 -5.17 -5.71 6.11
CA GLU A 19 -5.03 -6.02 4.67
C GLU A 19 -6.35 -5.90 3.92
N GLN A 20 -7.45 -6.40 4.50
CA GLN A 20 -8.79 -6.27 3.91
C GLN A 20 -9.20 -4.81 3.71
N ASN A 21 -8.86 -3.93 4.67
CA ASN A 21 -9.26 -2.53 4.60
C ASN A 21 -8.47 -1.80 3.51
N LEU A 22 -7.18 -2.12 3.38
CA LEU A 22 -6.36 -1.66 2.26
C LEU A 22 -6.91 -2.21 0.93
N GLU A 23 -7.12 -3.51 0.84
CA GLU A 23 -7.65 -4.14 -0.36
C GLU A 23 -8.96 -3.49 -0.81
N GLN A 24 -9.90 -3.23 0.11
CA GLN A 24 -11.15 -2.54 -0.21
C GLN A 24 -10.97 -1.09 -0.67
N LEU A 25 -10.04 -0.35 -0.05
CA LEU A 25 -9.71 1.01 -0.47
C LEU A 25 -9.06 1.02 -1.86
N PHE A 26 -8.26 0.01 -2.17
CA PHE A 26 -7.43 -0.04 -3.37
C PHE A 26 -8.07 -0.81 -4.55
N SER A 27 -9.04 -1.67 -4.27
CA SER A 27 -9.83 -2.44 -5.23
C SER A 27 -10.51 -1.61 -6.33
N PRO A 28 -11.07 -0.40 -6.09
CA PRO A 28 -11.67 0.39 -7.17
C PRO A 28 -10.65 0.98 -8.16
N TYR A 29 -9.36 1.05 -7.80
CA TYR A 29 -8.33 1.62 -8.67
C TYR A 29 -7.72 0.58 -9.61
N GLY A 30 -7.77 -0.71 -9.27
CA GLY A 30 -7.36 -1.78 -10.18
C GLY A 30 -7.19 -3.14 -9.53
N ASP A 31 -6.64 -4.08 -10.30
CA ASP A 31 -6.58 -5.49 -9.91
C ASP A 31 -5.36 -5.75 -9.02
N ILE A 32 -5.61 -5.95 -7.73
CA ILE A 32 -4.58 -6.22 -6.73
C ILE A 32 -4.12 -7.68 -6.87
N ALA A 33 -2.82 -7.87 -7.06
CA ALA A 33 -2.19 -9.17 -7.07
C ALA A 33 -1.94 -9.68 -5.64
N GLU A 34 -1.50 -8.81 -4.74
CA GLU A 34 -1.15 -9.18 -3.37
C GLU A 34 -1.22 -7.98 -2.42
N VAL A 35 -1.69 -8.20 -1.19
CA VAL A 35 -1.64 -7.23 -0.09
C VAL A 35 -0.89 -7.86 1.08
N ILE A 36 0.10 -7.16 1.61
CA ILE A 36 0.88 -7.58 2.77
C ILE A 36 0.90 -6.46 3.78
N VAL A 37 0.34 -6.67 4.98
CA VAL A 37 0.52 -5.73 6.10
C VAL A 37 1.52 -6.31 7.08
N VAL A 38 2.56 -5.53 7.38
CA VAL A 38 3.58 -5.95 8.33
C VAL A 38 3.12 -5.61 9.74
N LYS A 39 2.78 -6.67 10.47
CA LYS A 39 2.32 -6.61 11.86
C LYS A 39 3.40 -7.17 12.76
N ASP A 40 3.67 -6.51 13.88
CA ASP A 40 4.63 -7.01 14.84
C ASP A 40 4.02 -8.22 15.59
N ARG A 41 4.70 -9.36 15.52
CA ARG A 41 4.16 -10.64 16.01
C ARG A 41 4.27 -10.81 17.53
N GLU A 42 5.16 -10.04 18.17
CA GLU A 42 5.36 -10.07 19.63
C GLU A 42 4.39 -9.14 20.36
N THR A 43 4.19 -7.93 19.82
CA THR A 43 3.29 -6.94 20.45
C THR A 43 1.88 -6.95 19.89
N GLN A 44 1.62 -7.70 18.81
CA GLN A 44 0.40 -7.62 18.00
C GLN A 44 0.08 -6.18 17.54
N ARG A 45 1.02 -5.23 17.65
CA ARG A 45 0.83 -3.87 17.17
C ARG A 45 1.23 -3.83 15.70
N SER A 46 0.30 -3.42 14.84
CA SER A 46 0.62 -3.10 13.45
C SER A 46 1.73 -2.05 13.45
N ARG A 47 2.82 -2.27 12.71
CA ARG A 47 3.86 -1.24 12.58
C ARG A 47 3.39 -0.03 11.76
N GLY A 48 2.13 -0.03 11.35
CA GLY A 48 1.51 1.04 10.58
C GLY A 48 1.99 1.09 9.14
N PHE A 49 2.47 -0.03 8.58
CA PHE A 49 2.86 -0.09 7.19
C PHE A 49 2.53 -1.42 6.51
N GLY A 50 2.34 -1.35 5.20
CA GLY A 50 2.04 -2.46 4.33
C GLY A 50 2.51 -2.22 2.89
N PHE A 51 2.39 -3.27 2.09
CA PHE A 51 2.74 -3.28 0.68
C PHE A 51 1.55 -3.81 -0.11
N ILE A 52 1.29 -3.20 -1.26
CA ILE A 52 0.27 -3.66 -2.21
C ILE A 52 0.97 -3.86 -3.53
N THR A 53 0.78 -5.03 -4.13
CA THR A 53 1.26 -5.34 -5.46
C THR A 53 0.05 -5.42 -6.37
N TYR A 54 0.01 -4.60 -7.41
CA TYR A 54 -0.98 -4.69 -8.49
C TYR A 54 -0.50 -5.64 -9.57
N ARG A 55 -1.46 -6.27 -10.26
CA ARG A 55 -1.15 -7.02 -11.49
C ARG A 55 -0.63 -6.11 -12.59
N ARG A 56 -1.11 -4.87 -12.63
CA ARG A 56 -0.77 -3.92 -13.67
C ARG A 56 -0.09 -2.69 -13.09
N PRO A 57 1.03 -2.23 -13.70
CA PRO A 57 1.73 -1.05 -13.23
C PRO A 57 0.97 0.26 -13.52
N GLU A 58 0.04 0.25 -14.48
CA GLU A 58 -0.87 1.37 -14.76
C GLU A 58 -1.83 1.62 -13.57
N ASP A 59 -2.48 0.56 -13.09
CA ASP A 59 -3.37 0.59 -11.93
C ASP A 59 -2.65 1.10 -10.66
N ALA A 60 -1.40 0.65 -10.44
CA ALA A 60 -0.57 1.12 -9.35
C ALA A 60 -0.28 2.63 -9.45
N LYS A 61 -0.01 3.14 -10.66
CA LYS A 61 0.22 4.57 -10.90
C LYS A 61 -1.04 5.39 -10.68
N ASP A 62 -2.21 4.93 -11.12
CA ASP A 62 -3.49 5.60 -10.89
C ASP A 62 -3.88 5.61 -9.40
N ALA A 63 -3.78 4.46 -8.72
CA ALA A 63 -4.01 4.34 -7.29
C ALA A 63 -3.08 5.26 -6.48
N MET A 64 -1.79 5.29 -6.84
CA MET A 64 -0.83 6.18 -6.21
C MET A 64 -1.22 7.64 -6.42
N ARG A 65 -1.61 8.05 -7.64
CA ARG A 65 -2.02 9.44 -7.92
C ARG A 65 -3.29 9.84 -7.18
N ALA A 66 -4.27 8.95 -7.10
CA ALA A 66 -5.53 9.22 -6.41
C ALA A 66 -5.36 9.28 -4.89
N MET A 67 -4.51 8.42 -4.31
CA MET A 67 -4.33 8.32 -2.86
C MET A 67 -3.21 9.23 -2.31
N ASN A 68 -2.37 9.81 -3.17
CA ASN A 68 -1.29 10.74 -2.80
C ASN A 68 -1.82 12.13 -2.38
N GLY A 69 -2.61 12.17 -1.31
CA GLY A 69 -3.12 13.40 -0.70
C GLY A 69 -4.36 13.23 0.20
N GLU A 70 -5.12 12.14 0.03
CA GLU A 70 -6.42 11.97 0.70
C GLU A 70 -6.36 11.08 1.95
N VAL A 71 -5.42 10.14 2.00
CA VAL A 71 -5.27 9.24 3.13
C VAL A 71 -4.06 9.66 3.95
N SER A 72 -4.19 9.60 5.28
CA SER A 72 -3.17 9.90 6.28
C SER A 72 -1.97 8.94 6.23
N VAL A 73 -1.55 8.53 5.03
CA VAL A 73 -0.39 7.71 4.73
C VAL A 73 0.80 8.64 4.57
N LEU A 74 1.35 9.06 5.71
CA LEU A 74 2.63 9.74 5.73
C LEU A 74 3.65 8.83 5.04
N PHE A 75 4.35 9.38 4.04
CA PHE A 75 5.41 8.76 3.24
C PHE A 75 4.97 7.97 2.00
N VAL A 76 4.47 8.70 1.01
CA VAL A 76 4.94 8.51 -0.39
C VAL A 76 6.36 9.10 -0.48
N PHE A 77 7.33 8.49 0.22
CA PHE A 77 8.73 8.81 -0.03
C PHE A 77 9.17 7.98 -1.22
N CYS A 78 9.19 8.65 -2.36
CA CYS A 78 10.15 8.46 -3.42
C CYS A 78 11.45 7.83 -2.89
N ILE A 79 11.76 6.59 -3.28
CA ILE A 79 13.05 5.94 -3.02
C ILE A 79 14.09 6.52 -4.01
N THR A 80 14.27 7.83 -3.98
CA THR A 80 15.36 8.55 -4.66
C THR A 80 15.69 9.84 -3.89
N LEU A 81 16.31 9.69 -2.71
CA LEU A 81 17.48 10.49 -2.33
C LEU A 81 18.31 9.74 -1.27
#